data_AF-A0AAN6R2T3-F1
#
_entry.id   AF-A0AAN6R2T3-F1
#
_cell.length_a   1.000
_cell.length_b   1.000
_cell.length_c   1.000
_cell.angle_alpha   90.00
_cell.angle_beta   90.00
_cell.angle_gamma   90.00
#
_symmetry.space_group_name_H-M   'P 1'
#
loop_
_entity.id
_entity.type
_entity.pdbx_description
1 polymer ?
#
loop_
_entity_poly.entity_id
_entity_poly.type
_entity_poly.pdbx_seq_one_letter_code
_entity_poly.pdbx_strand_id
1 'polypeptide(L)'
;MAEILTEQLDALKSQPEHKSKSSHTKQEDDQEKAKLPKGVILDKEGKPCRTCLSASQWRSLTKMSAASAGTSAKPNNPSTQPASTQDIFTSPSTTTNNNNNNTTTLPPDCPPDVEALGRSTWTLLHSMTATYPPTATPQQQSDMRSFLSLFSKLYPCWVCADDFRAWMDEPSGANRPRLKTRGEFGNWMCEAHNEVNRKLGKREFDCRFWEERWRTGWRDGRCD
;
A
#
# COMPACT_ATOMS: atom_id res chain seq x y z
N MET A 1 3.29 10.71 30.91
CA MET A 1 3.13 9.31 31.36
C MET A 1 4.42 8.55 31.04
N ALA A 2 5.54 9.09 31.51
CA ALA A 2 6.87 8.53 31.36
C ALA A 2 7.24 7.96 32.73
N GLU A 3 7.49 6.65 32.81
CA GLU A 3 8.20 5.93 33.90
C GLU A 3 7.81 4.43 33.87
N ILE A 4 8.24 3.66 32.86
CA ILE A 4 8.44 2.20 32.96
C ILE A 4 9.55 1.83 31.96
N LEU A 5 10.82 2.03 32.30
CA LEU A 5 11.94 1.64 31.43
C LEU A 5 13.24 1.34 32.19
N THR A 6 13.15 0.82 33.41
CA THR A 6 14.33 0.53 34.25
C THR A 6 14.50 -0.95 34.62
N GLU A 7 13.51 -1.83 34.44
CA GLU A 7 13.66 -3.24 34.86
C GLU A 7 14.18 -4.19 33.76
N GLN A 8 14.31 -3.76 32.50
CA GLN A 8 14.80 -4.62 31.40
C GLN A 8 16.30 -4.49 31.11
N LEU A 9 17.02 -3.60 31.80
CA LEU A 9 18.44 -3.32 31.53
C LEU A 9 19.44 -4.21 32.30
N ASP A 10 19.02 -4.88 33.36
CA ASP A 10 19.91 -5.76 34.15
C ASP A 10 19.95 -7.22 33.66
N ALA A 11 19.05 -7.62 32.76
CA ALA A 11 19.02 -8.96 32.17
C ALA A 11 19.99 -9.17 30.99
N LEU A 12 20.76 -8.16 30.58
CA LEU A 12 21.66 -8.19 29.42
C LEU A 12 23.15 -8.35 29.76
N LYS A 13 23.53 -8.46 31.03
CA LYS A 13 24.95 -8.50 31.46
C LYS A 13 25.49 -9.89 31.83
N SER A 14 24.75 -10.98 31.61
CA SER A 14 25.14 -12.31 32.11
C SER A 14 25.04 -13.46 31.07
N GLN A 15 25.66 -13.31 29.90
CA GLN A 15 25.90 -14.45 29.00
C GLN A 15 27.40 -14.53 28.62
N PRO A 16 28.06 -15.69 28.81
CA PRO A 16 29.48 -15.87 28.52
C PRO A 16 29.74 -16.10 27.02
N GLU A 17 30.87 -15.59 26.53
CA GLU A 17 31.31 -15.69 25.14
C GLU A 17 31.66 -17.13 24.72
N HIS A 18 30.97 -17.65 23.70
CA HIS A 18 31.41 -18.82 22.94
C HIS A 18 32.07 -18.38 21.62
N LYS A 19 33.40 -18.45 21.59
CA LYS A 19 34.19 -18.36 20.35
C LYS A 19 33.95 -19.60 19.48
N SER A 20 33.44 -19.41 18.27
CA SER A 20 33.53 -20.40 17.20
C SER A 20 34.14 -19.75 15.96
N LYS A 21 35.32 -20.23 15.57
CA LYS A 21 35.97 -19.90 14.30
C LYS A 21 35.33 -20.76 13.21
N SER A 22 34.80 -20.14 12.17
CA SER A 22 34.59 -20.79 10.89
C SER A 22 34.93 -19.83 9.76
N SER A 23 36.03 -20.14 9.08
CA SER A 23 36.43 -19.57 7.81
C SER A 23 35.53 -20.12 6.72
N HIS A 24 34.79 -19.28 6.00
CA HIS A 24 34.25 -19.63 4.68
C HIS A 24 34.33 -18.43 3.73
N THR A 25 34.77 -18.77 2.52
CA THR A 25 35.33 -17.96 1.46
C THR A 25 34.26 -17.13 0.74
N LYS A 26 34.61 -15.89 0.38
CA LYS A 26 33.82 -15.00 -0.48
C LYS A 26 33.67 -15.58 -1.89
N GLN A 27 32.45 -15.61 -2.40
CA GLN A 27 32.16 -15.47 -3.83
C GLN A 27 31.02 -14.47 -3.97
N GLU A 28 31.38 -13.25 -4.38
CA GLU A 28 30.46 -12.18 -4.78
C GLU A 28 30.10 -12.43 -6.25
N ASP A 29 28.81 -12.60 -6.53
CA ASP A 29 28.25 -12.60 -7.88
C ASP A 29 27.70 -11.19 -8.12
N ASP A 30 28.47 -10.38 -8.86
CA ASP A 30 28.18 -8.98 -9.17
C ASP A 30 27.08 -8.89 -10.23
N GLN A 31 25.82 -8.85 -9.78
CA GLN A 31 24.72 -8.37 -10.60
C GLN A 31 24.57 -6.86 -10.38
N GLU A 32 25.10 -6.08 -11.32
CA GLU A 32 25.09 -4.61 -11.32
C GLU A 32 23.65 -4.07 -11.24
N LYS A 33 23.19 -3.78 -10.02
CA LYS A 33 21.92 -3.10 -9.77
C LYS A 33 22.05 -1.64 -10.21
N ALA A 34 21.24 -1.23 -11.20
CA ALA A 34 21.13 0.15 -11.64
C ALA A 34 21.03 1.10 -10.44
N LYS A 35 21.92 2.11 -10.37
CA LYS A 35 21.93 3.10 -9.27
C LYS A 35 20.62 3.88 -9.25
N LEU A 36 19.82 3.61 -8.22
CA LEU A 36 18.55 4.30 -8.01
C LEU A 36 18.80 5.78 -7.62
N PRO A 37 17.90 6.69 -8.00
CA PRO A 37 17.95 8.09 -7.56
C PRO A 37 18.03 8.22 -6.03
N LYS A 38 18.69 9.28 -5.53
CA LYS A 38 18.72 9.57 -4.09
C LYS A 38 17.29 9.81 -3.57
N GLY A 39 16.90 9.12 -2.50
CA GLY A 39 15.59 9.27 -1.85
C GLY A 39 14.56 8.18 -2.21
N VAL A 40 14.94 7.15 -2.96
CA VAL A 40 14.07 5.98 -3.22
C VAL A 40 14.13 5.03 -2.03
N ILE A 41 12.99 4.80 -1.38
CA ILE A 41 12.84 3.79 -0.33
C ILE A 41 12.53 2.45 -0.99
N LEU A 42 13.28 1.42 -0.61
CA LEU A 42 13.07 0.04 -1.05
C LEU A 42 12.18 -0.71 -0.06
N ASP A 43 11.39 -1.65 -0.57
CA ASP A 43 10.67 -2.63 0.24
C ASP A 43 11.63 -3.71 0.78
N LYS A 44 11.08 -4.66 1.56
CA LYS A 44 11.86 -5.74 2.16
C LYS A 44 12.42 -6.72 1.11
N GLU A 45 11.88 -6.68 -0.10
CA GLU A 45 12.28 -7.45 -1.26
C GLU A 45 13.29 -6.71 -2.16
N GLY A 46 13.69 -5.49 -1.78
CA GLY A 46 14.67 -4.67 -2.50
C GLY A 46 14.14 -3.97 -3.75
N LYS A 47 12.82 -3.86 -3.92
CA LYS A 47 12.15 -3.14 -5.03
C LYS A 47 11.65 -1.77 -4.54
N PRO A 48 11.44 -0.78 -5.44
CA PRO A 48 10.90 0.52 -5.03
C PRO A 48 9.56 0.37 -4.28
N CYS A 49 9.50 0.88 -3.04
CA CYS A 49 8.31 0.82 -2.20
C CYS A 49 7.30 1.90 -2.61
N ARG A 50 6.23 1.50 -3.31
CA ARG A 50 5.16 2.42 -3.75
C ARG A 50 4.52 3.20 -2.60
N THR A 51 4.24 2.54 -1.49
CA THR A 51 3.60 3.15 -0.30
C THR A 51 4.53 4.12 0.44
N CYS A 52 5.84 4.02 0.21
CA CYS A 52 6.85 4.84 0.88
C CYS A 52 7.22 6.10 0.07
N LEU A 53 6.59 6.33 -1.09
CA LEU A 53 6.94 7.38 -2.03
C LEU A 53 5.71 8.22 -2.37
N SER A 54 5.93 9.52 -2.65
CA SER A 54 4.89 10.37 -3.22
C SER A 54 4.59 9.97 -4.68
N ALA A 55 3.40 10.34 -5.17
CA ALA A 55 3.02 10.05 -6.54
C ALA A 55 3.96 10.68 -7.59
N SER A 56 4.54 11.86 -7.33
CA SER A 56 5.51 12.50 -8.22
C SER A 56 6.84 11.75 -8.26
N GLN A 57 7.31 11.26 -7.10
CA GLN A 57 8.50 10.41 -7.02
C GLN A 57 8.29 9.09 -7.74
N TRP A 58 7.13 8.44 -7.55
CA TRP A 58 6.80 7.19 -8.24
C TRP A 58 6.81 7.36 -9.77
N ARG A 59 6.11 8.38 -10.27
CA ARG A 59 6.06 8.69 -11.72
C ARG A 59 7.44 8.99 -12.33
N SER A 60 8.33 9.60 -11.53
CA SER A 60 9.69 9.88 -11.99
C SER A 60 10.49 8.58 -12.13
N LEU A 61 10.31 7.62 -11.21
CA LEU A 61 10.99 6.32 -11.26
C LEU A 61 10.52 5.45 -12.42
N THR A 62 9.21 5.36 -12.64
CA THR A 62 8.61 4.60 -13.76
C THR A 62 9.02 5.16 -15.11
N LYS A 63 9.09 6.49 -15.26
CA LYS A 63 9.57 7.14 -16.48
C LYS A 63 11.05 6.85 -16.74
N MET A 64 11.89 6.86 -15.69
CA MET A 64 13.31 6.51 -15.80
C MET A 64 13.54 5.04 -16.16
N SER A 65 12.77 4.11 -15.58
CA SER A 65 12.87 2.69 -15.92
C SER A 65 12.38 2.40 -17.35
N ALA A 66 11.32 3.06 -17.80
CA ALA A 66 10.84 2.96 -19.18
C ALA A 66 11.85 3.52 -20.20
N ALA A 67 12.49 4.65 -19.89
CA ALA A 67 13.54 5.21 -20.74
C ALA A 67 14.80 4.32 -20.80
N SER A 68 15.12 3.63 -19.70
CA SER A 68 16.24 2.69 -19.62
C SER A 68 15.98 1.35 -20.35
N ALA A 69 14.71 1.00 -20.56
CA ALA A 69 14.29 -0.23 -21.26
C ALA A 69 14.14 -0.07 -22.78
N GLY A 70 14.31 1.14 -23.31
CA GLY A 70 14.09 1.47 -24.73
C GLY A 70 15.37 1.65 -25.54
N THR A 71 16.03 0.56 -25.92
CA THR A 71 16.97 0.57 -27.07
C THR A 71 16.30 -0.11 -28.25
N SER A 72 15.88 0.71 -29.24
CA SER A 72 15.58 0.40 -30.65
C SER A 72 14.14 0.71 -31.08
N ALA A 73 13.91 1.97 -31.49
CA ALA A 73 13.26 2.32 -32.77
C ALA A 73 13.13 3.85 -32.86
N LYS A 74 14.06 4.48 -33.58
CA LYS A 74 13.90 5.83 -34.13
C LYS A 74 12.94 5.79 -35.32
N PRO A 75 12.17 6.85 -35.55
CA PRO A 75 12.19 7.47 -36.87
C PRO A 75 12.73 8.90 -36.78
N ASN A 76 13.70 9.19 -37.64
CA ASN A 76 14.18 10.55 -37.89
C ASN A 76 13.08 11.36 -38.62
N ASN A 77 12.92 12.65 -38.28
CA ASN A 77 12.95 13.70 -39.30
C ASN A 77 13.25 15.09 -38.68
N PRO A 78 13.85 16.03 -39.44
CA PRO A 78 14.58 17.17 -38.89
C PRO A 78 13.78 18.49 -38.85
N SER A 79 14.20 19.31 -37.87
CA SER A 79 14.37 20.78 -37.89
C SER A 79 13.24 21.68 -38.37
N THR A 80 12.73 22.52 -37.46
CA THR A 80 12.77 23.98 -37.64
C THR A 80 12.53 24.71 -36.31
N GLN A 81 13.45 25.61 -35.96
CA GLN A 81 13.21 26.73 -35.03
C GLN A 81 12.53 27.87 -35.80
N PRO A 82 11.85 28.81 -35.10
CA PRO A 82 12.54 30.07 -34.81
C PRO A 82 12.25 30.64 -33.41
N ALA A 83 12.92 31.75 -33.15
CA ALA A 83 13.20 32.38 -31.87
C ALA A 83 12.09 33.31 -31.31
N SER A 84 12.12 33.42 -29.97
CA SER A 84 11.88 34.58 -29.10
C SER A 84 10.77 35.60 -29.40
N THR A 85 9.86 35.75 -28.43
CA THR A 85 9.53 37.07 -27.83
C THR A 85 9.05 36.86 -26.40
N GLN A 86 9.51 37.74 -25.50
CA GLN A 86 9.05 37.82 -24.13
C GLN A 86 7.67 38.47 -24.08
N ASP A 87 6.83 38.08 -23.12
CA ASP A 87 6.04 39.04 -22.37
C ASP A 87 5.61 38.51 -21.00
N ILE A 88 5.57 39.47 -20.08
CA ILE A 88 5.32 39.39 -18.65
C ILE A 88 3.80 39.38 -18.43
N PHE A 89 3.32 38.66 -17.40
CA PHE A 89 2.25 39.02 -16.44
C PHE A 89 1.28 37.88 -16.06
N THR A 90 1.28 37.61 -14.75
CA THR A 90 0.17 37.22 -13.84
C THR A 90 -0.55 35.88 -14.00
N SER A 91 -0.42 35.10 -12.93
CA SER A 91 -1.44 34.18 -12.43
C SER A 91 -2.82 34.85 -12.30
N PRO A 92 -3.89 34.07 -12.51
CA PRO A 92 -5.06 34.19 -11.65
C PRO A 92 -5.37 32.86 -10.98
N SER A 93 -5.44 32.93 -9.65
CA SER A 93 -6.24 32.01 -8.84
C SER A 93 -7.70 32.02 -9.29
N THR A 94 -8.36 30.89 -9.05
CA THR A 94 -9.83 30.71 -8.95
C THR A 94 -10.63 30.84 -10.26
N THR A 95 -11.02 29.69 -10.79
CA THR A 95 -12.37 29.53 -11.31
C THR A 95 -12.92 28.21 -10.78
N THR A 96 -13.80 28.35 -9.81
CA THR A 96 -14.73 27.33 -9.31
C THR A 96 -15.61 26.85 -10.45
N ASN A 97 -15.29 25.68 -11.03
CA ASN A 97 -16.24 24.95 -11.84
C ASN A 97 -17.18 24.17 -10.92
N ASN A 98 -18.32 24.79 -10.63
CA ASN A 98 -19.53 24.14 -10.15
C ASN A 98 -20.00 23.13 -11.19
N ASN A 99 -19.70 21.85 -10.96
CA ASN A 99 -20.50 20.76 -11.49
C ASN A 99 -21.35 20.22 -10.36
N ASN A 100 -22.65 20.53 -10.45
CA ASN A 100 -23.71 19.96 -9.62
C ASN A 100 -23.75 18.44 -9.81
N ASN A 101 -22.99 17.73 -8.99
CA ASN A 101 -23.35 16.41 -8.52
C ASN A 101 -23.57 16.58 -7.02
N ASN A 102 -24.83 16.51 -6.58
CA ASN A 102 -25.21 16.46 -5.17
C ASN A 102 -24.74 15.12 -4.56
N THR A 103 -23.44 14.94 -4.46
CA THR A 103 -22.81 14.16 -3.40
C THR A 103 -22.41 15.18 -2.36
N THR A 104 -23.16 15.28 -1.26
CA THR A 104 -22.87 16.16 -0.14
C THR A 104 -21.59 15.70 0.54
N THR A 105 -20.44 15.94 -0.07
CA THR A 105 -19.14 15.67 0.51
C THR A 105 -18.89 16.73 1.57
N LEU A 106 -18.83 16.31 2.84
CA LEU A 106 -18.46 17.18 3.94
C LEU A 106 -17.07 17.81 3.68
N PRO A 107 -16.82 19.04 4.16
CA PRO A 107 -15.49 19.64 4.15
C PRO A 107 -14.42 18.71 4.76
N PRO A 108 -13.17 18.73 4.29
CA PRO A 108 -12.12 17.79 4.71
C PRO A 108 -11.67 17.97 6.17
N ASP A 109 -11.98 19.12 6.77
CA ASP A 109 -11.73 19.47 8.17
C ASP A 109 -12.88 19.06 9.11
N CYS A 110 -13.97 18.50 8.57
CA CYS A 110 -15.04 17.91 9.38
C CYS A 110 -14.73 16.47 9.79
N PRO A 111 -15.29 15.98 10.92
CA PRO A 111 -15.26 14.56 11.25
C PRO A 111 -15.85 13.70 10.12
N PRO A 112 -15.26 12.53 9.82
CA PRO A 112 -15.71 11.71 8.71
C PRO A 112 -17.09 11.11 8.97
N ASP A 113 -17.96 11.14 7.97
CA ASP A 113 -19.16 10.31 7.95
C ASP A 113 -18.82 8.82 7.73
N VAL A 114 -19.85 7.97 7.74
CA VAL A 114 -19.69 6.51 7.57
C VAL A 114 -19.04 6.13 6.24
N GLU A 115 -19.24 6.91 5.18
CA GLU A 115 -18.67 6.59 3.87
C GLU A 115 -17.20 7.02 3.78
N ALA A 116 -16.86 8.21 4.26
CA ALA A 116 -15.50 8.73 4.33
C ALA A 116 -14.64 7.86 5.25
N LEU A 117 -15.19 7.48 6.42
CA LEU A 117 -14.56 6.54 7.33
C LEU A 117 -14.35 5.17 6.65
N GLY A 118 -15.40 4.60 6.04
CA GLY A 118 -15.34 3.32 5.35
C GLY A 118 -14.29 3.29 4.23
N ARG A 119 -14.29 4.27 3.33
CA ARG A 119 -13.30 4.37 2.22
C ARG A 119 -11.87 4.46 2.74
N SER A 120 -11.64 5.24 3.80
CA SER A 120 -10.32 5.39 4.41
C SER A 120 -9.85 4.10 5.07
N THR A 121 -10.74 3.42 5.77
CA THR A 121 -10.47 2.12 6.39
C THR A 121 -10.17 1.03 5.38
N TRP A 122 -10.96 0.91 4.31
CA TRP A 122 -10.67 -0.06 3.25
C TRP A 122 -9.33 0.23 2.57
N THR A 123 -8.98 1.50 2.39
CA THR A 123 -7.66 1.88 1.88
C THR A 123 -6.54 1.39 2.80
N LEU A 124 -6.68 1.55 4.12
CA LEU A 124 -5.70 1.02 5.08
C LEU A 124 -5.63 -0.52 5.02
N LEU A 125 -6.75 -1.21 5.14
CA LEU A 125 -6.80 -2.67 5.20
C LEU A 125 -6.24 -3.34 3.94
N HIS A 126 -6.61 -2.83 2.76
CA HIS A 126 -6.06 -3.34 1.51
C HIS A 126 -4.57 -2.99 1.33
N SER A 127 -4.10 -1.84 1.83
CA SER A 127 -2.68 -1.50 1.82
C SER A 127 -1.86 -2.42 2.74
N MET A 128 -2.36 -2.70 3.95
CA MET A 128 -1.74 -3.69 4.86
C MET A 128 -1.65 -5.05 4.18
N THR A 129 -2.72 -5.47 3.50
CA THR A 129 -2.78 -6.71 2.73
C THR A 129 -1.77 -6.73 1.57
N ALA A 130 -1.65 -5.64 0.81
CA ALA A 130 -0.69 -5.51 -0.29
C ALA A 130 0.77 -5.64 0.17
N THR A 131 1.07 -5.15 1.38
CA THR A 131 2.40 -5.24 2.03
C THR A 131 2.61 -6.51 2.85
N TYR A 132 1.61 -7.39 2.94
CA TYR A 132 1.73 -8.67 3.64
C TYR A 132 2.78 -9.55 2.93
N PRO A 133 3.57 -10.36 3.65
CA PRO A 133 4.61 -11.16 3.02
C PRO A 133 4.02 -12.22 2.07
N PRO A 134 4.72 -12.58 0.97
CA PRO A 134 4.30 -13.67 0.09
C PRO A 134 3.97 -14.96 0.87
N THR A 135 4.80 -15.27 1.88
CA THR A 135 4.58 -16.35 2.84
C THR A 135 4.78 -15.80 4.25
N ALA A 136 3.76 -15.90 5.11
CA ALA A 136 3.81 -15.36 6.46
C ALA A 136 4.31 -16.36 7.50
N THR A 137 5.16 -15.90 8.43
CA THR A 137 5.54 -16.68 9.60
C THR A 137 4.33 -16.91 10.52
N PRO A 138 4.35 -17.93 11.38
CA PRO A 138 3.28 -18.15 12.36
C PRO A 138 2.99 -16.92 13.23
N GLN A 139 4.04 -16.16 13.59
CA GLN A 139 3.88 -14.92 14.36
C GLN A 139 3.11 -13.86 13.54
N GLN A 140 3.49 -13.62 12.28
CA GLN A 140 2.79 -12.66 11.42
C GLN A 140 1.33 -13.03 11.17
N GLN A 141 1.02 -14.33 11.14
CA GLN A 141 -0.36 -14.82 11.05
C GLN A 141 -1.14 -14.53 12.33
N SER A 142 -0.53 -14.79 13.48
CA SER A 142 -1.12 -14.50 14.80
C SER A 142 -1.36 -13.00 15.00
N ASP A 143 -0.37 -12.18 14.65
CA ASP A 143 -0.44 -10.71 14.77
C ASP A 143 -1.56 -10.15 13.89
N MET A 144 -1.64 -10.58 12.62
CA MET A 144 -2.68 -10.11 11.71
C MET A 144 -4.08 -10.59 12.14
N ARG A 145 -4.20 -11.82 12.66
CA ARG A 145 -5.46 -12.32 13.22
C ARG A 145 -5.91 -11.49 14.42
N SER A 146 -4.97 -11.17 15.31
CA SER A 146 -5.21 -10.33 16.49
C SER A 146 -5.60 -8.90 16.06
N PHE A 147 -4.91 -8.34 15.08
CA PHE A 147 -5.25 -7.05 14.49
C PHE A 147 -6.67 -7.03 13.96
N LEU A 148 -7.08 -8.00 13.12
CA LEU A 148 -8.44 -8.06 12.57
C LEU A 148 -9.50 -8.21 13.66
N SER A 149 -9.23 -9.00 14.70
CA SER A 149 -10.11 -9.14 15.86
C SER A 149 -10.25 -7.82 16.61
N LEU A 150 -9.14 -7.13 16.92
CA LEU A 150 -9.16 -5.84 17.63
C LEU A 150 -9.80 -4.75 16.77
N PHE A 151 -9.45 -4.67 15.50
CA PHE A 151 -10.06 -3.77 14.53
C PHE A 151 -11.58 -3.93 14.53
N SER A 152 -12.08 -5.16 14.46
CA SER A 152 -13.52 -5.44 14.46
C SER A 152 -14.24 -5.07 15.76
N LYS A 153 -13.52 -4.92 16.87
CA LYS A 153 -14.07 -4.47 18.16
C LYS A 153 -14.00 -2.95 18.34
N LEU A 154 -13.00 -2.33 17.72
CA LEU A 154 -12.68 -0.91 17.88
C LEU A 154 -13.22 -0.03 16.73
N TYR A 155 -13.80 -0.63 15.68
CA TYR A 155 -14.32 0.13 14.56
C TYR A 155 -15.47 1.07 15.00
N PRO A 156 -15.38 2.40 14.78
CA PRO A 156 -16.29 3.37 15.40
C PRO A 156 -17.77 3.23 15.04
N CYS A 157 -18.07 2.73 13.84
CA CYS A 157 -19.44 2.40 13.44
C CYS A 157 -19.81 1.04 14.05
N TRP A 158 -20.48 1.04 15.20
CA TRP A 158 -20.83 -0.20 15.93
C TRP A 158 -21.65 -1.17 15.08
N VAL A 159 -22.66 -0.72 14.33
CA VAL A 159 -23.44 -1.60 13.42
C VAL A 159 -22.55 -2.25 12.36
N CYS A 160 -21.64 -1.49 11.78
CA CYS A 160 -20.69 -1.99 10.78
C CYS A 160 -19.72 -3.02 11.40
N ALA A 161 -19.29 -2.74 12.64
CA ALA A 161 -18.38 -3.58 13.40
C ALA A 161 -19.03 -4.93 13.76
N ASP A 162 -20.26 -4.89 14.26
CA ASP A 162 -21.06 -6.07 14.62
C ASP A 162 -21.29 -6.95 13.39
N ASP A 163 -21.66 -6.35 12.26
CA ASP A 163 -21.83 -7.04 10.99
C ASP A 163 -20.55 -7.72 10.50
N PHE A 164 -19.41 -7.04 10.61
CA PHE A 164 -18.11 -7.60 10.21
C PHE A 164 -17.69 -8.76 11.10
N ARG A 165 -17.92 -8.67 12.42
CA ARG A 165 -17.66 -9.77 13.36
C ARG A 165 -18.56 -10.97 13.06
N ALA A 166 -19.87 -10.75 12.90
CA ALA A 166 -20.81 -11.81 12.55
C ALA A 166 -20.43 -12.52 11.24
N TRP A 167 -19.96 -11.77 10.24
CA TRP A 167 -19.47 -12.36 9.00
C TRP A 167 -18.22 -13.22 9.21
N MET A 168 -17.23 -12.76 9.98
CA MET A 168 -16.01 -13.52 10.28
C MET A 168 -16.28 -14.76 11.16
N ASP A 169 -17.24 -14.67 12.07
CA ASP A 169 -17.65 -15.72 13.01
C ASP A 169 -18.73 -16.66 12.44
N GLU A 170 -18.93 -16.63 11.12
CA GLU A 170 -19.89 -17.50 10.45
C GLU A 170 -19.65 -18.98 10.83
N PRO A 171 -20.70 -19.75 11.22
CA PRO A 171 -20.55 -21.06 11.84
C PRO A 171 -19.78 -22.12 11.05
N SER A 172 -19.85 -22.09 9.71
CA SER A 172 -19.06 -23.03 8.88
C SER A 172 -17.57 -22.73 8.91
N GLY A 173 -17.19 -21.52 9.34
CA GLY A 173 -15.81 -21.05 9.35
C GLY A 173 -15.29 -20.64 7.97
N ALA A 174 -16.16 -20.59 6.95
CA ALA A 174 -15.79 -20.24 5.58
C ALA A 174 -15.17 -18.84 5.47
N ASN A 175 -15.58 -17.93 6.35
CA ASN A 175 -15.15 -16.53 6.36
C ASN A 175 -13.98 -16.24 7.32
N ARG A 176 -13.37 -17.28 7.93
CA ARG A 176 -12.21 -17.07 8.80
C ARG A 176 -11.05 -16.46 8.03
N PRO A 177 -10.30 -15.48 8.59
CA PRO A 177 -9.16 -14.87 7.92
C PRO A 177 -8.13 -15.90 7.45
N ARG A 178 -7.86 -15.90 6.14
CA ARG A 178 -6.85 -16.75 5.49
C ARG A 178 -5.55 -15.98 5.38
N LEU A 179 -4.58 -16.30 6.24
CA LEU A 179 -3.40 -15.47 6.49
C LEU A 179 -2.08 -16.15 6.14
N LYS A 180 -2.09 -17.34 5.53
CA LYS A 180 -0.84 -18.09 5.26
C LYS A 180 0.05 -17.37 4.25
N THR A 181 -0.56 -16.77 3.23
CA THR A 181 0.11 -16.08 2.14
C THR A 181 -0.57 -14.74 1.86
N ARG A 182 0.16 -13.80 1.27
CA ARG A 182 -0.43 -12.55 0.79
C ARG A 182 -1.58 -12.80 -0.19
N GLY A 183 -1.47 -13.79 -1.08
CA GLY A 183 -2.51 -14.11 -2.06
C GLY A 183 -3.82 -14.54 -1.40
N GLU A 184 -3.73 -15.43 -0.41
CA GLU A 184 -4.89 -15.86 0.38
C GLU A 184 -5.54 -14.71 1.16
N PHE A 185 -4.71 -13.85 1.76
CA PHE A 185 -5.19 -12.70 2.53
C PHE A 185 -5.81 -11.64 1.63
N GLY A 186 -5.21 -11.35 0.48
CA GLY A 186 -5.74 -10.45 -0.55
C GLY A 186 -7.11 -10.88 -1.07
N ASN A 187 -7.25 -12.17 -1.38
CA ASN A 187 -8.52 -12.70 -1.82
C ASN A 187 -9.59 -12.63 -0.71
N TRP A 188 -9.22 -13.00 0.54
CA TRP A 188 -10.12 -12.87 1.69
C TRP A 188 -10.56 -11.42 1.95
N MET A 189 -9.63 -10.46 1.89
CA MET A 189 -9.93 -9.04 2.09
C MET A 189 -10.86 -8.49 0.99
N CYS A 190 -10.70 -8.97 -0.25
CA CYS A 190 -11.62 -8.65 -1.34
C CYS A 190 -13.02 -9.23 -1.11
N GLU A 191 -13.12 -10.50 -0.72
CA GLU A 191 -14.40 -11.16 -0.41
C GLU A 191 -15.14 -10.46 0.74
N ALA A 192 -14.42 -10.10 1.81
CA ALA A 192 -14.96 -9.35 2.93
C ALA A 192 -15.52 -7.98 2.49
N HIS A 193 -14.79 -7.26 1.63
CA HIS A 193 -15.26 -5.99 1.09
C HIS A 193 -16.47 -6.19 0.16
N ASN A 194 -16.49 -7.25 -0.64
CA ASN A 194 -17.62 -7.58 -1.49
C ASN A 194 -18.87 -7.98 -0.72
N GLU A 195 -18.74 -8.56 0.47
CA GLU A 195 -19.88 -8.77 1.35
C GLU A 195 -20.55 -7.45 1.73
N VAL A 196 -19.76 -6.44 2.10
CA VAL A 196 -20.28 -5.11 2.38
C VAL A 196 -20.87 -4.48 1.11
N ASN A 197 -20.24 -4.67 -0.06
CA ASN A 197 -20.80 -4.19 -1.33
C ASN A 197 -22.18 -4.79 -1.60
N ARG A 198 -22.35 -6.11 -1.46
CA ARG A 198 -23.63 -6.80 -1.63
C ARG A 198 -24.70 -6.25 -0.68
N LYS A 199 -24.38 -6.13 0.62
CA LYS A 199 -25.31 -5.57 1.62
C LYS A 199 -25.76 -4.15 1.29
N LEU A 200 -24.88 -3.35 0.70
CA LEU A 200 -25.16 -1.97 0.30
C LEU A 200 -25.71 -1.84 -1.14
N GLY A 201 -25.99 -2.94 -1.83
CA GLY A 201 -26.47 -2.94 -3.22
C GLY A 201 -25.45 -2.38 -4.22
N LYS A 202 -24.17 -2.38 -3.88
CA LYS A 202 -23.07 -1.95 -4.76
C LYS A 202 -22.61 -3.13 -5.62
N ARG A 203 -22.03 -2.81 -6.78
CA ARG A 203 -21.40 -3.83 -7.64
C ARG A 203 -20.23 -4.48 -6.91
N GLU A 204 -20.11 -5.80 -7.07
CA GLU A 204 -18.94 -6.53 -6.60
C GLU A 204 -17.69 -6.15 -7.39
N PHE A 205 -16.57 -6.08 -6.69
CA PHE A 205 -15.25 -5.94 -7.29
C PHE A 205 -14.73 -7.30 -7.70
N ASP A 206 -14.15 -7.41 -8.90
CA ASP A 206 -13.53 -8.66 -9.35
C ASP A 206 -12.20 -8.87 -8.64
N CYS A 207 -12.17 -9.82 -7.70
CA CYS A 207 -11.02 -10.09 -6.86
C CYS A 207 -9.77 -10.47 -7.65
N ARG A 208 -9.85 -10.89 -8.91
CA ARG A 208 -8.65 -11.13 -9.74
C ARG A 208 -7.77 -9.88 -9.92
N PHE A 209 -8.34 -8.68 -9.74
CA PHE A 209 -7.66 -7.40 -9.90
C PHE A 209 -7.28 -6.72 -8.58
N TRP A 210 -7.38 -7.41 -7.44
CA TRP A 210 -7.08 -6.80 -6.13
C TRP A 210 -5.62 -6.30 -6.07
N GLU A 211 -4.67 -7.06 -6.64
CA GLU A 211 -3.25 -6.67 -6.67
C GLU A 211 -3.01 -5.44 -7.54
N GLU A 212 -3.65 -5.36 -8.71
CA GLU A 212 -3.53 -4.20 -9.59
C GLU A 212 -4.07 -2.94 -8.92
N ARG A 213 -5.21 -3.08 -8.23
CA ARG A 213 -5.83 -1.97 -7.51
C ARG A 213 -5.03 -1.48 -6.32
N TRP A 214 -4.40 -2.38 -5.55
CA TRP A 214 -3.87 -2.04 -4.22
C TRP A 214 -2.36 -2.17 -4.07
N ARG A 215 -1.66 -2.80 -5.02
CA ARG A 215 -0.23 -3.12 -4.91
C ARG A 215 0.58 -2.63 -6.10
N THR A 216 0.27 -3.14 -7.29
CA THR A 216 1.16 -2.99 -8.45
C THR A 216 0.81 -1.78 -9.30
N GLY A 217 -0.45 -1.35 -9.30
CA GLY A 217 -0.98 -0.50 -10.37
C GLY A 217 -1.54 -1.35 -11.52
N TRP A 218 -2.34 -0.72 -12.37
CA TRP A 218 -2.99 -1.35 -13.51
C TRP A 218 -2.00 -1.58 -14.66
N ARG A 219 -2.17 -2.69 -15.38
CA ARG A 219 -1.27 -3.09 -16.49
C ARG A 219 -1.27 -2.13 -17.68
N ASP A 220 -2.28 -1.27 -17.80
CA ASP A 220 -2.35 -0.23 -18.82
C ASP A 220 -1.43 0.98 -18.54
N GLY A 221 -0.73 0.97 -17.40
CA GLY A 221 0.24 2.01 -17.04
C GLY A 221 -0.40 3.31 -16.53
N ARG A 222 -1.73 3.39 -16.36
CA ARG A 222 -2.40 4.64 -15.91
C ARG A 222 -2.02 5.08 -14.48
N CYS A 223 -1.27 4.25 -13.76
CA CYS A 223 -0.81 4.47 -12.41
C CYS A 223 0.69 4.81 -12.33
N ASP A 224 1.35 4.92 -13.48
CA ASP A 224 2.79 5.16 -13.62
C ASP A 224 3.13 6.56 -14.13
#